data_AF-A0A7J4AWZ7-F1
#
_entry.id   AF-A0A7J4AWZ7-F1
#
_cell.length_a   1.000
_cell.length_b   1.000
_cell.length_c   1.000
_cell.angle_alpha   90.00
_cell.angle_beta   90.00
_cell.angle_gamma   90.00
#
_symmetry.space_group_name_H-M   'P 1'
#
loop_
_entity.id
_entity.type
_entity.pdbx_description
1 polymer ?
#
loop_
_entity_poly.entity_id
_entity_poly.type
_entity_poly.pdbx_seq_one_letter_code
_entity_poly.pdbx_strand_id
1 'polypeptide(L)'
;MKAGQTNIVFEVNDRLSRELEKLKRRLNAGYELTVRWMPTPQTRISGEVLKNCIYIYEGDEEKAVEVLKHEFLDHLIAKIIEPYHGIANKLIDLVNEETYRRKEKLIEKLVTLL
;
A
#
# COMPACT_ATOMS: atom_id res chain seq x y z
N MET A 1 -28.15 15.86 -13.75
CA MET A 1 -26.89 15.09 -13.79
C MET A 1 -27.19 13.59 -13.84
N LYS A 2 -27.78 13.04 -14.90
CA LYS A 2 -28.23 11.63 -14.89
C LYS A 2 -28.15 11.08 -16.32
N ALA A 3 -27.56 9.91 -16.52
CA ALA A 3 -27.23 9.22 -17.79
C ALA A 3 -25.83 9.46 -18.39
N GLY A 4 -25.52 10.64 -18.96
CA GLY A 4 -24.24 10.83 -19.68
C GLY A 4 -22.97 10.71 -18.82
N GLN A 5 -23.03 11.17 -17.57
CA GLN A 5 -21.88 11.14 -16.65
C GLN A 5 -21.61 9.74 -16.07
N THR A 6 -22.63 8.89 -15.98
CA THR A 6 -22.50 7.50 -15.51
C THR A 6 -21.86 6.61 -16.57
N ASN A 7 -22.15 6.85 -17.85
CA ASN A 7 -21.55 6.10 -18.96
C ASN A 7 -20.05 6.38 -19.11
N ILE A 8 -19.63 7.64 -18.98
CA ILE A 8 -18.20 8.02 -19.04
C ILE A 8 -17.41 7.39 -17.89
N VAL A 9 -17.97 7.42 -16.67
CA VAL A 9 -17.34 6.77 -15.51
C VAL A 9 -17.17 5.27 -15.73
N PHE A 10 -18.16 4.61 -16.32
CA PHE A 10 -18.09 3.19 -16.64
C PHE A 10 -17.02 2.88 -17.70
N GLU A 11 -16.98 3.65 -18.79
CA GLU A 11 -16.04 3.43 -19.92
C GLU A 11 -14.57 3.58 -19.49
N VAL A 12 -14.26 4.63 -18.74
CA VAL A 12 -12.89 4.86 -18.23
C VAL A 12 -12.51 3.80 -17.20
N ASN A 13 -13.43 3.44 -16.30
CA ASN A 13 -13.16 2.39 -15.31
C ASN A 13 -12.91 1.02 -15.97
N ASP A 14 -13.62 0.71 -17.05
CA ASP A 14 -13.43 -0.50 -17.85
C ASP A 14 -12.07 -0.48 -18.59
N ARG A 15 -11.66 0.67 -19.14
CA ARG A 15 -10.29 0.84 -19.68
C ARG A 15 -9.23 0.59 -18.61
N LEU A 16 -9.36 1.23 -17.44
CA LEU A 16 -8.41 1.08 -16.34
C LEU A 16 -8.36 -0.37 -15.85
N SER A 17 -9.51 -1.06 -15.80
CA SER A 17 -9.58 -2.47 -15.45
C SER A 17 -8.83 -3.35 -16.45
N ARG A 18 -8.97 -3.08 -17.75
CA ARG A 18 -8.19 -3.78 -18.78
C ARG A 18 -6.69 -3.51 -18.66
N GLU A 19 -6.29 -2.27 -18.40
CA GLU A 19 -4.88 -1.93 -18.20
C GLU A 19 -4.31 -2.62 -16.95
N LEU A 20 -5.07 -2.68 -15.86
CA LEU A 20 -4.68 -3.42 -14.66
C LEU A 20 -4.50 -4.92 -14.96
N GLU A 21 -5.43 -5.55 -15.70
CA GLU A 21 -5.29 -6.95 -16.10
C GLU A 21 -4.08 -7.21 -17.00
N LYS A 22 -3.73 -6.26 -17.89
CA LYS A 22 -2.48 -6.34 -18.66
C LYS A 22 -1.26 -6.28 -17.75
N LEU A 23 -1.24 -5.38 -16.76
CA LEU A 23 -0.14 -5.27 -15.79
C LEU A 23 0.02 -6.56 -14.98
N LYS A 24 -1.08 -7.08 -14.42
CA LYS A 24 -1.10 -8.34 -13.67
C LYS A 24 -0.51 -9.49 -14.47
N ARG A 25 -0.94 -9.66 -15.73
CA ARG A 25 -0.44 -10.73 -16.62
C ARG A 25 1.02 -10.55 -16.99
N ARG A 26 1.45 -9.31 -17.28
CA ARG A 26 2.84 -9.02 -17.68
C ARG A 26 3.84 -9.25 -16.55
N LEU A 27 3.43 -8.94 -15.32
CA LEU A 27 4.30 -9.02 -14.15
C LEU A 27 4.03 -10.26 -13.29
N ASN A 28 3.04 -11.07 -13.66
CA ASN A 28 2.58 -12.27 -12.95
C ASN A 28 2.39 -12.03 -11.43
N ALA A 29 1.81 -10.87 -11.08
CA ALA A 29 1.69 -10.39 -9.71
C ALA A 29 0.48 -9.45 -9.54
N GLY A 30 0.11 -9.19 -8.28
CA GLY A 30 -0.94 -8.22 -7.95
C GLY A 30 -2.35 -8.66 -8.36
N TYR A 31 -2.60 -9.97 -8.50
CA TYR A 31 -3.89 -10.52 -8.93
C TYR A 31 -5.05 -10.16 -7.99
N GLU A 32 -4.74 -9.91 -6.72
CA GLU A 32 -5.69 -9.45 -5.70
C GLU A 32 -6.19 -8.02 -5.94
N LEU A 33 -5.48 -7.21 -6.74
CA LEU A 33 -5.80 -5.81 -6.92
C LEU A 33 -7.02 -5.59 -7.80
N THR A 34 -7.87 -4.65 -7.43
CA THR A 34 -8.94 -4.09 -8.25
C THR A 34 -8.72 -2.61 -8.48
N VAL A 35 -9.36 -2.00 -9.48
CA VAL A 35 -9.29 -0.56 -9.73
C VAL A 35 -10.65 0.09 -9.69
N ARG A 36 -10.72 1.32 -9.16
CA ARG A 36 -11.91 2.17 -9.18
C ARG A 36 -11.53 3.59 -9.58
N TRP A 37 -12.19 4.11 -10.61
CA TRP A 37 -12.09 5.50 -11.01
C TRP A 37 -13.11 6.37 -10.30
N MET A 38 -12.63 7.35 -9.53
CA MET A 38 -13.44 8.26 -8.72
C MET A 38 -12.92 9.70 -8.88
N PRO A 39 -13.06 10.29 -10.09
CA PRO A 39 -12.45 11.59 -10.39
C PRO A 39 -12.96 12.66 -9.41
N THR A 40 -12.04 13.26 -8.65
CA THR A 40 -12.37 14.19 -7.57
C THR A 40 -11.55 15.48 -7.73
N PRO A 41 -12.17 16.65 -7.94
CA PRO A 41 -11.44 17.86 -8.36
C PRO A 41 -10.62 18.56 -7.27
N GLN A 42 -10.50 18.00 -6.05
CA GLN A 42 -9.82 18.64 -4.90
C GLN A 42 -8.97 17.70 -4.03
N THR A 43 -8.42 16.61 -4.58
CA THR A 43 -7.50 15.76 -3.82
C THR A 43 -6.05 16.19 -4.02
N ARG A 44 -5.27 16.26 -2.92
CA ARG A 44 -3.80 16.42 -3.00
C ARG A 44 -3.11 15.16 -3.52
N ILE A 45 -3.85 14.05 -3.57
CA ILE A 45 -3.43 12.73 -4.01
C ILE A 45 -4.10 12.39 -5.34
N SER A 46 -3.33 11.88 -6.29
CA SER A 46 -3.83 11.47 -7.61
C SER A 46 -4.39 10.04 -7.62
N GLY A 47 -3.91 9.21 -6.69
CA GLY A 47 -4.41 7.86 -6.43
C GLY A 47 -3.92 7.34 -5.08
N GLU A 48 -4.46 6.19 -4.67
CA GLU A 48 -4.00 5.44 -3.50
C GLU A 48 -4.44 3.97 -3.58
N VAL A 49 -3.73 3.10 -2.86
CA VAL A 49 -4.13 1.70 -2.68
C VAL A 49 -4.71 1.49 -1.28
N LEU A 50 -6.02 1.24 -1.21
CA LEU A 50 -6.69 0.90 0.04
C LEU A 50 -7.07 -0.58 0.04
N LYS A 51 -6.44 -1.33 0.97
CA LYS A 51 -6.52 -2.79 1.07
C LYS A 51 -6.00 -3.46 -0.20
N ASN A 52 -6.88 -3.68 -1.16
CA ASN A 52 -6.57 -4.29 -2.46
C ASN A 52 -7.26 -3.54 -3.61
N CYS A 53 -7.66 -2.29 -3.40
CA CYS A 53 -8.31 -1.49 -4.42
C CYS A 53 -7.50 -0.23 -4.69
N ILE A 54 -7.08 -0.06 -5.94
CA ILE A 54 -6.45 1.15 -6.46
C ILE A 54 -7.57 2.14 -6.75
N TYR A 55 -7.61 3.23 -6.00
CA TYR A 55 -8.49 4.36 -6.23
C TYR A 55 -7.74 5.41 -7.04
N ILE A 56 -8.37 5.90 -8.10
CA ILE A 56 -7.79 6.92 -8.97
C ILE A 56 -8.71 8.14 -8.97
N TYR A 57 -8.16 9.28 -8.56
CA TYR A 57 -8.89 10.53 -8.38
C TYR A 57 -8.68 11.52 -9.52
N GLU A 58 -7.74 11.23 -10.42
CA GLU A 58 -7.43 12.06 -11.56
C GLU A 58 -8.58 12.07 -12.58
N GLY A 59 -8.97 13.27 -13.04
CA GLY A 59 -10.09 13.45 -13.97
C GLY A 59 -9.72 13.21 -15.43
N ASP A 60 -8.45 13.37 -15.78
CA ASP A 60 -7.92 13.08 -17.10
C ASP A 60 -7.64 11.58 -17.27
N GLU A 61 -8.14 11.00 -18.36
CA GLU A 61 -8.09 9.56 -18.59
C GLU A 61 -6.67 9.03 -18.80
N GLU A 62 -5.82 9.76 -19.52
CA GLU A 62 -4.43 9.35 -19.76
C GLU A 62 -3.62 9.43 -18.48
N LYS A 63 -3.78 10.52 -17.72
CA LYS A 63 -3.14 10.65 -16.41
C LYS A 63 -3.65 9.59 -15.42
N ALA A 64 -4.94 9.23 -15.47
CA ALA A 64 -5.49 8.14 -14.66
C ALA A 64 -4.77 6.81 -14.92
N VAL A 65 -4.43 6.52 -16.18
CA VAL A 65 -3.63 5.32 -16.55
C VAL A 65 -2.20 5.42 -16.03
N GLU A 66 -1.59 6.60 -16.03
CA GLU A 66 -0.25 6.81 -15.44
C GLU A 66 -0.27 6.56 -13.93
N VAL A 67 -1.26 7.11 -13.23
CA VAL A 67 -1.47 6.89 -11.79
C VAL A 67 -1.69 5.41 -11.51
N LEU A 68 -2.53 4.72 -12.28
CA LEU A 68 -2.74 3.27 -12.14
C LEU A 68 -1.43 2.49 -12.14
N LYS A 69 -0.54 2.79 -13.10
CA LYS A 69 0.76 2.11 -13.22
C LYS A 69 1.64 2.41 -12.01
N HIS A 70 1.64 3.66 -11.55
CA HIS A 70 2.42 4.08 -10.38
C HIS A 70 1.97 3.33 -9.13
N GLU A 71 0.68 3.41 -8.79
CA GLU A 71 0.10 2.76 -7.61
C GLU A 71 0.26 1.24 -7.65
N PHE A 72 0.11 0.63 -8.82
CA PHE A 72 0.32 -0.81 -8.98
C PHE A 72 1.76 -1.22 -8.64
N LEU A 73 2.75 -0.50 -9.17
CA LEU A 73 4.16 -0.81 -8.92
C LEU A 73 4.55 -0.50 -7.47
N ASP A 74 4.07 0.61 -6.92
CA ASP A 74 4.33 0.99 -5.54
C ASP A 74 3.78 -0.06 -4.56
N HIS A 75 2.57 -0.57 -4.79
CA HIS A 75 2.02 -1.67 -3.99
C HIS A 75 2.86 -2.95 -4.06
N LEU A 76 3.36 -3.32 -5.25
CA LEU A 76 4.21 -4.50 -5.37
C LEU A 76 5.54 -4.30 -4.63
N ILE A 77 6.14 -3.11 -4.72
CA ILE A 77 7.38 -2.77 -4.03
C ILE A 77 7.15 -2.77 -2.51
N ALA A 78 6.06 -2.15 -2.03
CA ALA A 78 5.69 -2.14 -0.62
C ALA A 78 5.57 -3.57 -0.07
N LYS A 79 4.94 -4.49 -0.80
CA LYS A 79 4.87 -5.91 -0.41
C LYS A 79 6.22 -6.61 -0.35
N ILE A 80 7.18 -6.20 -1.16
CA ILE A 80 8.55 -6.73 -1.10
C ILE A 80 9.28 -6.17 0.14
N ILE A 81 9.01 -4.91 0.51
CA ILE A 81 9.68 -4.22 1.61
C ILE A 81 9.09 -4.64 2.98
N GLU A 82 7.78 -4.88 3.07
CA GLU A 82 7.05 -5.18 4.32
C GLU A 82 7.68 -6.29 5.19
N PRO A 83 8.15 -7.43 4.65
CA PRO A 83 8.81 -8.46 5.44
C PRO A 83 10.07 -7.95 6.15
N TYR A 84 10.81 -7.02 5.54
CA TYR A 84 12.02 -6.45 6.14
C TYR A 84 11.68 -5.52 7.31
N HIS A 85 10.57 -4.78 7.25
CA HIS A 85 10.05 -4.05 8.41
C HIS A 85 9.71 -5.00 9.56
N GLY A 86 9.06 -6.12 9.26
CA GLY A 86 8.74 -7.16 10.24
C GLY A 86 9.99 -7.76 10.91
N ILE A 87 11.06 -7.98 10.15
CA ILE A 87 12.34 -8.46 10.69
C ILE A 87 12.99 -7.40 11.59
N ALA A 88 13.05 -6.15 11.13
CA ALA A 88 13.64 -5.05 11.91
C ALA A 88 12.93 -4.87 13.26
N ASN A 89 11.59 -4.90 13.27
CA ASN A 89 10.81 -4.81 14.49
C ASN A 89 11.11 -5.96 15.47
N LYS A 90 11.20 -7.20 14.97
CA LYS A 90 11.57 -8.35 15.81
C LYS A 90 12.98 -8.23 16.40
N LEU A 91 13.93 -7.66 15.67
CA LEU A 91 15.28 -7.41 16.19
C LEU A 91 15.26 -6.37 17.30
N ILE A 92 14.47 -5.30 17.13
CA ILE A 92 14.25 -4.28 18.18
C ILE A 92 13.67 -4.93 19.44
N ASP A 93 12.64 -5.75 19.29
CA ASP A 93 12.00 -6.45 20.41
C ASP A 93 12.99 -7.35 21.15
N LEU A 94 13.77 -8.15 20.43
CA LEU A 94 14.79 -9.03 21.00
C LEU A 94 15.84 -8.25 21.81
N VAL A 95 16.34 -7.12 21.27
CA VAL A 95 17.33 -6.28 21.94
C VAL A 95 16.76 -5.65 23.20
N ASN A 96 15.50 -5.19 23.13
CA ASN A 96 14.80 -4.61 24.28
C ASN A 96 14.61 -5.63 25.40
N GLU A 97 14.17 -6.84 25.06
CA GLU A 97 14.00 -7.93 26.03
C GLU A 97 15.32 -8.30 26.74
N GLU A 98 16.41 -8.45 25.99
CA GLU A 98 17.72 -8.77 26.57
C GLU A 98 18.26 -7.62 27.43
N THR A 99 18.06 -6.38 27.00
CA THR A 99 18.45 -5.19 27.79
C THR A 99 17.69 -5.15 29.10
N TYR A 100 16.37 -5.37 29.07
CA TYR A 100 15.55 -5.43 30.26
C TYR A 100 16.01 -6.56 31.20
N ARG A 101 16.22 -7.76 30.67
CA ARG A 101 16.71 -8.92 31.44
C ARG A 101 18.05 -8.64 32.14
N ARG A 102 18.99 -8.01 31.43
CA ARG A 102 20.30 -7.62 32.01
C ARG A 102 20.17 -6.59 33.11
N LYS A 103 19.30 -5.60 32.91
CA LYS A 103 18.99 -4.57 33.92
C LYS A 103 18.44 -5.22 35.19
N GLU A 104 17.40 -6.06 35.07
CA GLU A 104 16.78 -6.71 36.24
C GLU A 104 17.78 -7.60 36.98
N LYS A 105 18.57 -8.41 36.26
CA LYS A 105 19.62 -9.25 36.87
C LYS A 105 20.68 -8.43 37.62
N LEU A 106 21.01 -7.23 37.15
CA LEU A 106 21.91 -6.33 37.85
C LEU A 106 21.26 -5.75 39.10
N ILE A 107 20.00 -5.31 38.99
CA ILE A 107 19.24 -4.78 40.13
C ILE A 107 19.13 -5.84 41.23
N GLU A 108 18.75 -7.08 40.90
CA GLU A 108 18.67 -8.19 41.85
C GLU A 108 19.99 -8.38 42.61
N LYS A 109 21.12 -8.38 41.90
CA LYS A 109 22.45 -8.48 42.53
C LYS A 109 22.74 -7.30 43.45
N LEU A 110 22.44 -6.08 43.03
CA LEU A 110 22.70 -4.88 43.85
C LEU A 110 21.83 -4.87 45.11
N VAL A 111 20.57 -5.30 45.00
CA VAL A 111 19.66 -5.45 46.15
C VAL A 111 20.19 -6.47 47.16
N THR A 112 20.83 -7.56 46.72
CA THR A 112 21.42 -8.52 47.67
C THR A 112 22.67 -8.00 48.40
N LEU A 113 23.30 -6.93 47.90
CA LEU A 113 24.52 -6.35 48.48
C LEU A 113 24.26 -5.17 49.42
N LEU A 114 23.06 -4.58 49.35
CA LEU A 114 22.61 -3.44 50.16
C LEU A 114 21.69 -3.91 51.28
#